data_AF-A0A8X8YJA3-F1
#
_entry.id   AF-A0A8X8YJA3-F1
#
_cell.length_a   1.000
_cell.length_b   1.000
_cell.length_c   1.000
_cell.angle_alpha   90.00
_cell.angle_beta   90.00
_cell.angle_gamma   90.00
#
_symmetry.space_group_name_H-M   'P 1'
#
loop_
_entity.id
_entity.type
_entity.pdbx_description
1 polymer ?
#
loop_
_entity_poly.entity_id
_entity_poly.type
_entity_poly.pdbx_seq_one_letter_code
_entity_poly.pdbx_strand_id
1 'polypeptide(L)'
;MDKTFANNLKATCPTTNSTNTTVLDLRSPNTFDNKYYVDLMNRQGLFTSDQDLYTDPRTRPTVTAFAINQTMFFDKFVAAMIKMSMLGVLTGSQGEVRANCSARNAYTVLVTSVGEAKEARSVGNGGGFLMFLASSIRSILK
;
A
#
# COMPACT_ATOMS: atom_id res chain seq x y z
N MET A 1 3.49 26.42 0.21
CA MET A 1 4.71 25.68 -0.16
C MET A 1 5.92 26.56 0.11
N ASP A 2 7.01 25.98 0.59
CA ASP A 2 8.31 26.66 0.71
C ASP A 2 8.80 27.19 -0.66
N LYS A 3 9.40 28.38 -0.67
CA LYS A 3 9.80 29.05 -1.92
C LYS A 3 10.96 28.36 -2.61
N THR A 4 11.94 27.88 -1.84
CA THR A 4 13.12 27.18 -2.37
C THR A 4 12.69 25.85 -2.97
N PHE A 5 11.85 25.11 -2.25
CA PHE A 5 11.27 23.86 -2.75
C PHE A 5 10.44 24.06 -4.03
N ALA A 6 9.57 25.08 -4.06
CA ALA A 6 8.79 25.39 -5.26
C ALA A 6 9.66 25.72 -6.48
N ASN A 7 10.79 26.41 -6.29
CA ASN A 7 11.72 26.70 -7.39
C ASN A 7 12.43 25.43 -7.89
N ASN A 8 12.82 24.53 -6.98
CA ASN A 8 13.39 23.23 -7.37
C ASN A 8 12.38 22.41 -8.18
N LEU A 9 11.12 22.36 -7.74
CA LEU A 9 10.05 21.67 -8.46
C LEU A 9 9.78 22.28 -9.85
N LYS A 10 9.87 23.60 -10.01
CA LYS A 10 9.76 24.24 -11.33
C LYS A 10 10.91 23.84 -12.28
N ALA A 11 12.11 23.60 -11.75
CA ALA A 11 13.21 23.09 -12.56
C ALA A 11 12.98 21.62 -12.96
N THR A 12 12.43 20.80 -12.06
CA THR A 12 12.05 19.40 -12.34
C THR A 12 10.89 19.31 -13.33
N CYS A 13 9.88 20.17 -13.17
CA CYS A 13 8.67 20.23 -13.97
C CYS A 13 8.59 21.58 -14.69
N PRO A 14 9.38 21.80 -15.76
CA PRO A 14 9.47 23.09 -16.44
C PRO A 14 8.20 23.49 -17.19
N THR A 15 7.36 22.52 -17.52
CA THR A 15 6.09 22.71 -18.23
C THR A 15 4.98 21.95 -17.52
N THR A 16 3.73 22.33 -17.79
CA THR A 16 2.54 21.70 -17.21
C THR A 16 2.38 20.23 -17.59
N ASN A 17 2.97 19.81 -18.72
CA ASN A 17 2.88 18.45 -19.27
C ASN A 17 4.19 17.68 -19.12
N SER A 18 5.06 18.08 -18.19
CA SER A 18 6.29 17.34 -17.91
C SER A 18 5.95 15.93 -17.42
N THR A 19 6.65 14.93 -17.96
CA THR A 19 6.54 13.52 -17.56
C THR A 19 7.62 13.13 -16.54
N ASN A 20 8.36 14.11 -16.02
CA ASN A 20 9.41 13.88 -15.04
C ASN A 20 8.80 13.43 -13.71
N THR A 21 9.54 12.61 -12.98
CA THR A 21 9.17 12.16 -11.63
C THR A 21 10.11 12.78 -10.60
N THR A 22 9.63 12.87 -9.37
CA THR A 22 10.41 13.34 -8.22
C THR A 22 10.08 12.49 -7.00
N VAL A 23 10.91 12.62 -5.97
CA VAL A 23 10.75 11.91 -4.70
C VAL A 23 9.63 12.54 -3.87
N LEU A 24 8.90 11.72 -3.11
CA LEU A 24 7.85 12.21 -2.20
C LEU A 24 8.42 12.77 -0.89
N ASP A 25 9.54 12.20 -0.43
CA ASP A 25 10.30 12.63 0.75
C ASP A 25 11.66 13.16 0.29
N LEU A 26 11.97 14.40 0.63
CA LEU A 26 13.22 15.06 0.22
C LEU A 26 14.42 14.69 1.09
N ARG A 27 14.17 14.30 2.34
CA ARG A 27 15.19 14.06 3.36
C ARG A 27 15.66 12.61 3.33
N SER A 28 14.76 11.67 3.08
CA SER A 28 15.04 10.23 3.07
C SER A 28 14.26 9.49 1.96
N PRO A 29 14.56 9.72 0.67
CA PRO A 29 13.77 9.21 -0.45
C PRO A 29 13.51 7.69 -0.47
N ASN A 30 14.46 6.91 0.07
CA ASN A 30 14.46 5.45 0.01
C ASN A 30 14.35 4.80 1.40
N THR A 31 14.08 5.58 2.46
CA THR A 31 13.99 5.06 3.83
C THR A 31 12.61 5.34 4.39
N PHE A 32 11.99 4.32 4.99
CA PHE A 32 10.72 4.48 5.66
C PHE A 32 10.95 5.00 7.09
N ASP A 33 10.82 6.30 7.28
CA ASP A 33 11.01 6.97 8.56
C ASP A 33 10.01 8.13 8.73
N ASN A 34 10.21 8.97 9.74
CA ASN A 34 9.29 10.08 10.01
C ASN A 34 9.62 11.38 9.26
N LYS A 35 10.59 11.39 8.35
CA LYS A 35 11.02 12.63 7.68
C LYS A 35 9.97 13.19 6.75
N TYR A 36 9.10 12.35 6.18
CA TYR A 36 7.88 12.79 5.52
C TYR A 36 7.10 13.82 6.35
N TYR A 37 6.89 13.60 7.66
CA TYR A 37 6.19 14.57 8.51
C TYR A 37 7.02 15.81 8.83
N VAL A 38 8.35 15.67 8.88
CA VAL A 38 9.28 16.80 9.00
C VAL A 38 9.21 17.69 7.75
N ASP A 39 9.08 17.11 6.56
CA ASP A 39 8.87 17.84 5.29
C ASP A 39 7.59 18.69 5.36
N LEU A 40 6.49 18.12 5.84
CA LEU A 40 5.22 18.85 5.96
C LEU A 40 5.31 20.06 6.89
N MET A 41 6.01 19.92 8.03
CA MET A 41 6.26 21.03 8.96
C MET A 41 7.07 22.17 8.33
N ASN A 42 7.98 21.83 7.41
CA ASN A 42 8.78 22.80 6.66
C ASN A 42 8.07 23.34 5.41
N ARG A 43 6.78 23.02 5.22
CA ARG A 43 5.99 23.38 4.03
C ARG A 43 6.53 22.80 2.72
N GLN A 44 7.17 21.64 2.82
CA GLN A 44 7.82 20.91 1.72
C GLN A 44 7.02 19.66 1.29
N GLY A 45 5.71 19.59 1.57
CA GLY A 45 4.87 18.51 1.03
C GLY A 45 4.67 18.66 -0.48
N LEU A 46 4.79 17.55 -1.22
CA LEU A 46 4.72 17.55 -2.68
C LEU A 46 3.29 17.78 -3.18
N PHE A 47 2.32 17.02 -2.65
CA PHE A 47 0.92 17.16 -3.04
C PHE A 47 0.17 18.09 -2.09
N THR A 48 -0.92 18.69 -2.59
CA THR A 48 -1.84 19.46 -1.75
C THR A 48 -2.41 18.60 -0.62
N SER A 49 -2.77 17.34 -0.91
CA SER A 49 -3.26 16.40 0.10
C SER A 49 -2.25 16.15 1.22
N ASP A 50 -0.95 16.16 0.93
CA ASP A 50 0.10 16.01 1.93
C ASP A 50 0.22 17.27 2.78
N GLN A 51 0.33 18.43 2.11
CA GLN A 51 0.56 19.69 2.79
C GLN A 51 -0.66 20.16 3.62
N ASP A 52 -1.87 19.76 3.22
CA ASP A 52 -3.10 20.03 3.94
C ASP A 52 -3.18 19.28 5.27
N LEU A 53 -2.49 18.13 5.44
CA LEU A 53 -2.39 17.46 6.73
C LEU A 53 -1.78 18.35 7.82
N TYR A 54 -0.83 19.21 7.45
CA TYR A 54 -0.22 20.17 8.37
C TYR A 54 -0.97 21.51 8.41
N THR A 55 -1.66 21.88 7.34
CA THR A 55 -2.40 23.16 7.26
C THR A 55 -3.73 23.09 8.01
N ASP A 56 -4.43 21.96 7.96
CA ASP A 56 -5.70 21.75 8.65
C ASP A 56 -5.48 21.63 10.17
N PRO A 57 -6.15 22.46 10.99
CA PRO A 57 -6.02 22.42 12.45
C PRO A 57 -6.34 21.07 13.09
N ARG A 58 -7.18 20.24 12.45
CA ARG A 58 -7.62 18.94 12.96
C ARG A 58 -6.52 17.88 12.87
N THR A 59 -5.69 17.93 11.82
CA THR A 59 -4.65 16.93 11.55
C THR A 59 -3.26 17.42 11.94
N ARG A 60 -3.05 18.73 12.02
CA ARG A 60 -1.76 19.35 12.37
C ARG A 60 -1.12 18.79 13.66
N PRO A 61 -1.85 18.59 14.78
CA PRO A 61 -1.24 18.06 16.00
C PRO A 61 -0.66 16.65 15.80
N THR A 62 -1.35 15.81 15.03
CA THR A 62 -0.89 14.45 14.69
C THR A 62 0.38 14.48 13.84
N VAL A 63 0.42 15.35 12.83
CA VAL A 63 1.62 15.56 12.01
C VAL A 63 2.81 15.98 12.86
N THR A 64 2.62 16.96 13.75
CA THR A 64 3.68 17.43 14.66
C THR A 64 4.15 16.31 15.60
N ALA A 65 3.24 15.50 16.15
CA ALA A 65 3.59 14.39 17.02
C ALA A 65 4.45 13.34 16.28
N PHE A 66 4.10 12.99 15.06
CA PHE A 66 4.86 12.03 14.24
C PHE A 66 6.22 12.56 13.80
N ALA A 67 6.32 13.85 13.46
CA ALA A 67 7.58 14.49 13.13
C ALA A 67 8.58 14.53 14.31
N ILE A 68 8.07 14.66 15.55
CA ILE A 68 8.91 14.68 16.76
C ILE A 68 9.26 13.26 17.23
N ASN A 69 8.32 12.32 17.14
CA ASN A 69 8.48 10.97 17.69
C ASN A 69 8.24 9.90 16.61
N GLN A 70 9.35 9.36 16.09
CA GLN A 70 9.32 8.31 15.07
C GLN A 70 8.71 6.99 15.57
N THR A 71 8.97 6.60 16.83
CA THR A 71 8.38 5.37 17.39
C THR A 71 6.86 5.46 17.43
N MET A 72 6.32 6.61 17.86
CA MET A 72 4.88 6.85 17.85
C MET A 72 4.29 6.78 16.44
N PHE A 73 5.00 7.32 15.44
CA PHE A 73 4.59 7.19 14.05
C PHE A 73 4.48 5.72 13.64
N PHE A 74 5.53 4.93 13.86
CA PHE A 74 5.53 3.51 13.48
C PHE A 74 4.43 2.71 14.19
N ASP A 75 4.23 2.93 15.48
CA ASP A 75 3.16 2.26 16.24
C ASP A 75 1.77 2.55 15.64
N LYS A 76 1.50 3.81 15.30
CA LYS A 76 0.22 4.21 14.68
C LYS A 76 0.11 3.74 13.23
N PHE A 77 1.22 3.72 12.50
CA PHE A 77 1.27 3.24 11.12
C PHE A 77 0.88 1.76 11.03
N VAL A 78 1.47 0.90 11.88
CA VAL A 78 1.12 -0.53 11.94
C VAL A 78 -0.37 -0.72 12.24
N ALA A 79 -0.89 -0.03 13.25
CA ALA A 79 -2.31 -0.11 13.60
C ALA A 79 -3.23 0.36 12.46
N ALA A 80 -2.85 1.41 11.73
CA ALA A 80 -3.60 1.91 10.58
C ALA A 80 -3.59 0.93 9.41
N MET A 81 -2.44 0.33 9.09
CA MET A 81 -2.30 -0.63 7.99
C MET A 81 -3.09 -1.91 8.26
N ILE A 82 -3.14 -2.39 9.51
CA ILE A 82 -4.01 -3.52 9.90
C ILE A 82 -5.49 -3.18 9.70
N LYS A 83 -5.93 -1.98 10.10
CA LYS A 83 -7.33 -1.58 9.88
C LYS A 83 -7.66 -1.45 8.40
N MET A 84 -6.75 -0.88 7.61
CA MET A 84 -6.92 -0.71 6.17
C MET A 84 -6.99 -2.05 5.43
N SER A 85 -6.18 -3.04 5.85
CA SER A 85 -6.15 -4.36 5.20
C SER A 85 -7.43 -5.18 5.40
N MET A 86 -8.28 -4.80 6.35
CA MET A 86 -9.54 -5.47 6.66
C MET A 86 -10.76 -4.85 5.95
N LEU A 87 -10.57 -3.79 5.15
CA LEU A 87 -11.67 -3.15 4.45
C LEU A 87 -12.18 -4.01 3.28
N GLY A 88 -13.45 -4.40 3.33
CA GLY A 88 -14.13 -5.08 2.22
C GLY A 88 -13.57 -6.47 1.86
N VAL A 89 -12.91 -7.14 2.80
CA VAL A 89 -12.30 -8.45 2.56
C VAL A 89 -13.34 -9.54 2.30
N LEU A 90 -13.05 -10.44 1.37
CA LEU A 90 -13.86 -11.63 1.10
C LEU A 90 -13.42 -12.75 2.06
N THR A 91 -14.36 -13.35 2.77
CA THR A 91 -14.10 -14.39 3.78
C THR A 91 -14.89 -15.66 3.49
N GLY A 92 -14.43 -16.80 4.01
CA GLY A 92 -15.09 -18.09 3.80
C GLY A 92 -15.18 -18.45 2.31
N SER A 93 -16.41 -18.64 1.82
CA SER A 93 -16.69 -18.98 0.42
C SER A 93 -17.04 -17.76 -0.46
N GLN A 94 -16.82 -16.54 0.02
CA GLN A 94 -17.16 -15.30 -0.72
C GLN A 94 -16.19 -14.97 -1.87
N GLY A 95 -15.12 -15.76 -2.04
CA GLY A 95 -14.11 -15.57 -3.08
C GLY A 95 -13.37 -16.86 -3.41
N GLU A 96 -12.21 -16.74 -4.06
CA GLU A 96 -11.36 -17.86 -4.45
C GLU A 96 -9.88 -17.55 -4.20
N VAL A 97 -9.07 -18.58 -3.98
CA VAL A 97 -7.61 -18.46 -4.03
C VAL A 97 -7.19 -18.62 -5.50
N ARG A 98 -6.67 -17.56 -6.10
CA ARG A 98 -6.31 -17.54 -7.53
C ARG A 98 -4.99 -18.27 -7.78
N ALA A 99 -4.96 -19.09 -8.82
CA ALA A 99 -3.71 -19.68 -9.32
C ALA A 99 -2.84 -18.66 -10.10
N ASN A 100 -3.48 -17.65 -10.69
CA ASN A 100 -2.83 -16.52 -11.35
C ASN A 100 -3.49 -15.23 -10.86
N CYS A 101 -2.75 -14.33 -10.22
CA CYS A 101 -3.30 -13.08 -9.66
C CYS A 101 -3.97 -12.19 -10.72
N SER A 102 -3.49 -12.27 -11.97
CA SER A 102 -3.94 -11.45 -13.11
C SER A 102 -5.21 -11.97 -13.77
N ALA A 103 -5.71 -13.16 -13.40
CA ALA A 103 -6.90 -13.76 -13.98
C ALA A 103 -7.78 -14.45 -12.93
N ARG A 104 -9.09 -14.50 -13.19
CA ARG A 104 -9.98 -15.35 -12.40
C ARG A 104 -9.70 -16.82 -12.74
N ASN A 105 -9.88 -17.72 -11.77
CA ASN A 105 -9.79 -19.15 -12.04
C ASN A 105 -10.82 -19.53 -13.12
N ALA A 106 -10.42 -20.42 -14.02
CA ALA A 106 -11.31 -20.94 -15.04
C ALA A 106 -12.31 -21.89 -14.38
N TYR A 107 -13.59 -21.56 -14.46
CA TYR A 107 -14.66 -22.49 -14.10
C TYR A 107 -14.90 -23.37 -15.32
N THR A 108 -14.37 -24.61 -15.30
CA THR A 108 -14.86 -25.63 -16.22
C THR A 108 -16.28 -25.97 -15.76
N VAL A 109 -17.27 -25.30 -16.33
CA VAL A 109 -18.66 -25.74 -16.22
C VAL A 109 -18.68 -27.13 -16.83
N LEU A 110 -18.85 -28.16 -16.01
CA LEU A 110 -19.20 -29.49 -16.50
C LEU A 110 -20.63 -29.40 -17.05
N VAL A 111 -20.79 -28.83 -18.24
CA VAL A 111 -21.96 -29.10 -19.07
C VAL A 111 -21.79 -30.53 -19.56
N THR A 112 -22.14 -31.51 -18.72
CA THR A 112 -22.21 -32.91 -19.13
C THR A 112 -23.62 -33.22 -19.62
N SER A 113 -23.86 -32.85 -20.88
CA SER A 113 -24.79 -33.49 -21.80
C SER A 113 -24.38 -33.04 -23.21
N VAL A 114 -23.83 -33.84 -24.13
CA VAL A 114 -23.61 -35.29 -24.25
C VAL A 114 -22.31 -35.45 -25.07
N GLY A 115 -21.35 -36.28 -24.64
CA GLY A 115 -20.20 -36.65 -25.48
C GLY A 115 -18.90 -36.90 -24.73
N GLU A 116 -18.75 -38.13 -24.24
CA GLU A 116 -17.51 -38.84 -23.89
C GLU A 116 -16.62 -38.32 -22.75
N ALA A 117 -16.54 -39.15 -21.71
CA ALA A 117 -15.69 -39.02 -20.55
C ALA A 117 -14.21 -39.27 -20.88
N LYS A 118 -13.30 -38.44 -20.36
CA LYS A 118 -11.98 -38.88 -19.86
C LYS A 118 -11.54 -38.12 -18.60
N GLU A 119 -11.45 -38.90 -17.52
CA GLU A 119 -10.75 -38.79 -16.23
C GLU A 119 -9.63 -37.71 -16.19
N ALA A 120 -9.84 -36.59 -15.51
CA ALA A 120 -9.46 -36.26 -14.13
C ALA A 120 -7.97 -35.94 -13.87
N ARG A 121 -7.74 -34.75 -13.30
CA ARG A 121 -6.68 -34.56 -12.29
C ARG A 121 -7.22 -33.71 -11.15
N SER A 122 -7.68 -34.39 -10.12
CA SER A 122 -7.85 -33.83 -8.78
C SER A 122 -6.46 -33.59 -8.17
N VAL A 123 -6.24 -32.39 -7.64
CA VAL A 123 -5.33 -32.21 -6.50
C VAL A 123 -6.11 -31.42 -5.47
N GLY A 124 -6.91 -32.13 -4.69
CA GLY A 124 -7.20 -31.70 -3.33
C GLY A 124 -6.00 -32.06 -2.47
N ASN A 125 -5.52 -31.13 -1.66
CA ASN A 125 -5.02 -31.53 -0.35
C ASN A 125 -5.33 -30.45 0.69
N GLY A 126 -6.36 -30.73 1.49
CA GLY A 126 -6.52 -30.11 2.79
C GLY A 126 -5.39 -30.59 3.69
N GLY A 127 -4.50 -29.67 4.05
CA GLY A 127 -3.35 -30.00 4.91
C GLY A 127 -2.28 -28.91 4.93
N GLY A 128 -2.66 -27.63 4.94
CA GLY A 128 -1.69 -26.53 4.87
C GLY A 128 -1.96 -25.34 5.78
N PHE A 129 -3.08 -25.31 6.51
CA PHE A 129 -3.48 -24.11 7.28
C PHE A 129 -2.46 -23.70 8.35
N LEU A 130 -1.62 -24.63 8.85
CA LEU A 130 -0.54 -24.32 9.79
C LEU A 130 0.80 -23.91 9.15
N MET A 131 1.05 -24.19 7.87
CA MET A 131 2.32 -23.82 7.21
C MET A 131 2.30 -22.42 6.58
N PHE A 132 1.13 -21.91 6.21
CA PHE A 132 1.02 -20.60 5.56
C PHE A 132 1.24 -19.41 6.51
N LEU A 133 0.95 -19.57 7.80
CA LEU A 133 1.19 -18.50 8.79
C LEU A 133 2.69 -18.26 9.06
N ALA A 134 3.53 -19.29 8.96
CA ALA A 134 4.97 -19.15 9.23
C ALA A 134 5.75 -18.49 8.06
N SER A 135 5.28 -18.65 6.82
CA SER A 135 5.95 -18.09 5.64
C SER A 135 5.58 -16.62 5.38
N SER A 136 4.37 -16.20 5.76
CA SER A 136 3.90 -14.83 5.56
C SER A 136 4.57 -13.82 6.51
N ILE A 137 4.94 -14.21 7.74
CA ILE A 137 5.61 -13.31 8.69
C ILE A 137 7.08 -13.04 8.30
N ARG A 138 7.75 -14.00 7.64
CA ARG A 138 9.17 -13.87 7.27
C ARG A 138 9.42 -12.92 6.08
N SER A 139 8.37 -12.58 5.31
CA SER A 139 8.45 -11.64 4.18
C SER A 139 8.10 -10.19 4.54
N ILE A 140 7.65 -9.94 5.79
CA ILE A 140 7.30 -8.59 6.28
C ILE A 140 8.47 -7.94 7.05
N LEU A 141 9.49 -8.73 7.43
CA LEU A 141 10.64 -8.27 8.22
C LEU A 141 11.99 -8.37 7.48
N LYS A 142 11.99 -8.18 6.16
CA LYS A 142 13.21 -7.93 5.38
C LYS A 142 13.04 -6.69 4.53
#